data_AF-A0AAU7XXX0-F1
#
_entry.id   AF-A0AAU7XXX0-F1
#
_cell.length_a   1.000
_cell.length_b   1.000
_cell.length_c   1.000
_cell.angle_alpha   90.00
_cell.angle_beta   90.00
_cell.angle_gamma   90.00
#
_symmetry.space_group_name_H-M   'P 1'
#
loop_
_entity.id
_entity.type
_entity.pdbx_description
1 polymer ?
#
loop_
_entity_poly.entity_id
_entity_poly.type
_entity_poly.pdbx_seq_one_letter_code
_entity_poly.pdbx_strand_id
1 'polypeptide(L)'
;MAITATRLDVVALREALRGLLELPVGALIAADQAAAPPSGLYASLRETQSAEQGKSRREFNGNNERETVVTSCETTFGLVGYGAGALNLIHDARSVLQSSLAQDRLRRLGVALLRTAPIENLSSVEAGVAREQARIDLVLGHDHRVTLEQKHIASSVVTAHTDTGLTATLTVNTSET
;
A
#
# COMPACT_ATOMS: atom_id res chain seq x y z
N MET A 1 24.35 -1.23 -8.26
CA MET A 1 23.17 -1.91 -7.69
C MET A 1 22.09 -0.88 -7.45
N ALA A 2 21.33 -0.59 -8.50
CA ALA A 2 20.16 0.25 -8.40
C ALA A 2 19.01 -0.57 -7.79
N ILE A 3 18.33 0.00 -6.79
CA ILE A 3 17.11 -0.55 -6.20
C ILE A 3 16.00 0.45 -6.48
N THR A 4 14.91 0.01 -7.12
CA THR A 4 13.72 0.83 -7.35
C THR A 4 12.54 0.21 -6.61
N ALA A 5 11.92 0.96 -5.70
CA ALA A 5 10.76 0.51 -4.95
C ALA A 5 9.49 1.22 -5.46
N THR A 6 8.45 0.43 -5.73
CA THR A 6 7.10 0.92 -5.99
C THR A 6 6.24 0.57 -4.77
N ARG A 7 5.66 1.61 -4.16
CA ARG A 7 4.86 1.53 -2.94
C ARG A 7 3.46 2.04 -3.22
N LEU A 8 2.54 1.78 -2.29
CA LEU A 8 1.25 2.45 -2.27
C LEU A 8 1.43 3.97 -2.29
N ASP A 9 0.88 4.61 -3.31
CA ASP A 9 0.80 6.07 -3.38
C ASP A 9 -0.31 6.56 -2.45
N VAL A 10 0.07 6.88 -1.21
CA VAL A 10 -0.85 7.38 -0.18
C VAL A 10 -1.41 8.76 -0.57
N VAL A 11 -0.69 9.56 -1.38
CA VAL A 11 -1.19 10.85 -1.86
C VAL A 11 -2.33 10.63 -2.84
N ALA A 12 -2.15 9.73 -3.82
CA ALA A 12 -3.19 9.37 -4.76
C ALA A 12 -4.39 8.69 -4.07
N LEU A 13 -4.14 7.84 -3.07
CA LEU A 13 -5.18 7.25 -2.24
C LEU A 13 -6.03 8.31 -1.54
N ARG A 14 -5.38 9.31 -0.90
CA ARG A 14 -6.12 10.42 -0.30
C ARG A 14 -6.94 11.17 -1.34
N GLU A 15 -6.38 11.54 -2.49
CA GLU A 15 -7.16 12.25 -3.51
C GLU A 15 -8.36 11.43 -4.04
N ALA A 16 -8.19 10.12 -4.18
CA ALA A 16 -9.29 9.23 -4.55
C ALA A 16 -10.38 9.19 -3.47
N LEU A 17 -10.01 9.06 -2.19
CA LEU A 17 -10.95 9.08 -1.06
C LEU A 17 -11.65 10.43 -0.94
N ARG A 18 -10.91 11.54 -1.01
CA ARG A 18 -11.47 12.90 -1.02
C ARG A 18 -12.54 13.07 -2.10
N GLY A 19 -12.23 12.63 -3.32
CA GLY A 19 -13.16 12.71 -4.45
C GLY A 19 -14.31 11.71 -4.39
N LEU A 20 -14.25 10.66 -3.57
CA LEU A 20 -15.36 9.74 -3.31
C LEU A 20 -16.30 10.29 -2.23
N LEU A 21 -15.74 10.97 -1.23
CA LEU A 21 -16.47 11.57 -0.11
C LEU A 21 -16.93 13.01 -0.40
N GLU A 22 -16.73 13.48 -1.64
CA GLU A 22 -17.07 14.84 -2.09
C GLU A 22 -16.50 15.95 -1.20
N LEU A 23 -15.36 15.68 -0.55
CA LEU A 23 -14.70 16.64 0.31
C LEU A 23 -14.03 17.75 -0.52
N PRO A 24 -14.03 19.01 -0.03
CA PRO A 24 -13.32 20.10 -0.67
C PRO A 24 -11.84 19.79 -0.89
N VAL A 25 -11.24 20.43 -1.88
CA VAL A 25 -9.79 20.33 -2.13
C VAL A 25 -9.05 20.77 -0.86
N GLY A 26 -8.11 19.94 -0.40
CA GLY A 26 -7.37 20.16 0.85
C GLY A 26 -8.08 19.74 2.14
N ALA A 27 -9.33 19.24 2.07
CA ALA A 27 -10.07 18.79 3.25
C ALA A 27 -9.81 17.34 3.66
N LEU A 28 -9.07 16.54 2.86
CA LEU A 28 -8.54 15.26 3.33
C LEU A 28 -7.02 15.35 3.47
N ILE A 29 -6.56 15.44 4.71
CA ILE A 29 -5.16 15.71 5.03
C ILE A 29 -4.39 14.46 5.48
N ALA A 30 -3.07 14.54 5.45
CA ALA A 30 -2.21 13.56 6.10
C ALA A 30 -2.22 13.84 7.62
N ALA A 31 -2.56 12.84 8.45
CA ALA A 31 -2.65 13.07 9.90
C ALA A 31 -1.28 13.31 10.57
N ASP A 32 -0.20 12.91 9.91
CA ASP A 32 1.19 13.02 10.34
C ASP A 32 1.88 14.31 9.90
N GLN A 33 1.23 15.12 9.05
CA GLN A 33 1.78 16.39 8.60
C GLN A 33 1.26 17.53 9.47
N ALA A 34 2.18 18.35 9.96
CA ALA A 34 1.85 19.59 10.66
C ALA A 34 1.24 20.59 9.66
N ALA A 35 -0.09 20.64 9.62
CA ALA A 35 -0.86 21.61 8.85
C ALA A 35 -1.91 22.25 9.78
N ALA A 36 -2.23 23.52 9.52
CA ALA A 36 -3.38 24.13 10.18
C ALA A 36 -4.65 23.33 9.79
N PRO A 37 -5.54 23.02 10.76
CA PRO A 37 -6.76 22.30 10.45
C PRO A 37 -7.60 23.09 9.44
N PRO A 38 -8.12 22.44 8.38
CA PRO A 38 -9.03 23.08 7.45
C PRO A 38 -10.26 23.63 8.17
N SER A 39 -10.80 24.74 7.67
CA SER A 39 -12.06 25.27 8.17
C SER A 39 -13.23 24.37 7.75
N GLY A 40 -14.12 24.04 8.69
CA GLY A 40 -15.35 23.27 8.41
C GLY A 40 -15.17 21.76 8.57
N LEU A 41 -15.94 20.99 7.80
CA LEU A 41 -15.87 19.53 7.78
C LEU A 41 -14.64 19.06 6.99
N TYR A 42 -13.78 18.28 7.63
CA TYR A 42 -12.59 17.73 7.00
C TYR A 42 -12.31 16.32 7.54
N ALA A 43 -11.38 15.63 6.91
CA ALA A 43 -10.92 14.33 7.36
C ALA A 43 -9.39 14.23 7.32
N SER A 44 -8.84 13.28 8.07
CA SER A 44 -7.44 12.89 7.99
C SER A 44 -7.32 11.39 7.69
N LEU A 45 -6.27 11.03 6.97
CA LEU A 45 -5.90 9.64 6.72
C LEU A 45 -4.52 9.36 7.29
N ARG A 46 -4.39 8.27 8.03
CA ARG A 46 -3.12 7.82 8.61
C ARG A 46 -2.93 6.33 8.44
N GLU A 47 -1.76 5.91 8.00
CA GLU A 47 -1.35 4.51 8.13
C GLU A 47 -1.12 4.18 9.61
N THR A 48 -1.85 3.21 10.14
CA THR A 48 -1.73 2.78 11.55
C THR A 48 -0.90 1.52 11.68
N GLN A 49 -1.01 0.60 10.71
CA GLN A 49 -0.30 -0.67 10.71
C GLN A 49 -0.17 -1.20 9.28
N SER A 50 0.94 -1.87 8.98
CA SER A 50 1.13 -2.62 7.74
C SER A 50 1.74 -3.98 8.04
N ALA A 51 1.28 -5.01 7.35
CA ALA A 51 1.73 -6.39 7.50
C ALA A 51 1.84 -7.09 6.15
N GLU A 52 2.91 -7.85 5.96
CA GLU A 52 3.08 -8.72 4.80
C GLU A 52 2.11 -9.90 4.88
N GLN A 53 1.57 -10.28 3.73
CA GLN A 53 0.67 -11.42 3.58
C GLN A 53 1.39 -12.54 2.84
N GLY A 54 1.77 -13.57 3.60
CA GLY A 54 2.51 -14.72 3.07
C GLY A 54 3.96 -14.39 2.74
N LYS A 55 4.53 -15.14 1.79
CA LYS A 55 5.93 -15.00 1.37
C LYS A 55 6.02 -14.20 0.09
N SER A 56 6.98 -13.28 0.04
CA SER A 56 7.27 -12.52 -1.18
C SER A 56 7.60 -13.44 -2.35
N ARG A 57 7.00 -13.14 -3.49
CA ARG A 57 7.30 -13.80 -4.76
C ARG A 57 8.50 -13.10 -5.41
N ARG A 58 9.36 -13.90 -6.04
CA ARG A 58 10.49 -13.41 -6.82
C ARG A 58 10.23 -13.68 -8.29
N GLU A 59 10.38 -12.65 -9.11
CA GLU A 59 10.22 -12.69 -10.55
C GLU A 59 11.53 -12.24 -11.18
N PHE A 60 12.20 -13.15 -11.89
CA PHE A 60 13.44 -12.83 -12.60
C PHE A 60 13.14 -12.55 -14.06
N ASN A 61 13.62 -11.41 -14.57
CA ASN A 61 13.59 -11.07 -15.98
C ASN A 61 15.01 -11.09 -16.55
N GLY A 62 15.34 -12.17 -17.26
CA GLY A 62 16.66 -12.38 -17.86
C GLY A 62 17.03 -11.36 -18.94
N ASN A 63 16.05 -10.85 -19.69
CA ASN A 63 16.29 -9.87 -20.77
C ASN A 63 16.80 -8.53 -20.23
N ASN A 64 16.41 -8.18 -19.00
CA ASN A 64 16.73 -6.90 -18.38
C ASN A 64 17.68 -7.04 -17.19
N GLU A 65 18.17 -8.25 -16.90
CA GLU A 65 18.99 -8.57 -15.72
C GLU A 65 18.42 -7.98 -14.41
N ARG A 66 17.11 -8.19 -14.20
CA ARG A 66 16.38 -7.64 -13.06
C ARG A 66 15.60 -8.70 -12.31
N GLU A 67 15.69 -8.64 -10.99
CA GLU A 67 14.81 -9.35 -10.09
C GLU A 67 13.76 -8.38 -9.55
N THR A 68 12.50 -8.78 -9.58
CA THR A 68 11.42 -8.08 -8.89
C THR A 68 10.91 -8.94 -7.74
N VAL A 69 11.02 -8.41 -6.53
CA VAL A 69 10.39 -8.97 -5.35
C VAL A 69 9.04 -8.32 -5.18
N VAL A 70 7.98 -9.13 -5.22
CA VAL A 70 6.59 -8.71 -5.04
C VAL A 70 6.10 -9.22 -3.70
N THR A 71 5.73 -8.31 -2.82
CA THR A 71 5.17 -8.61 -1.50
C THR A 71 3.76 -8.08 -1.44
N SER A 72 2.79 -8.96 -1.24
CA SER A 72 1.41 -8.54 -0.95
C SER A 72 1.32 -8.08 0.49
N CYS A 73 0.70 -6.93 0.70
CA CYS A 73 0.62 -6.24 1.97
C CYS A 73 -0.84 -5.98 2.34
N GLU A 74 -1.16 -6.15 3.62
CA GLU A 74 -2.39 -5.64 4.23
C GLU A 74 -2.02 -4.43 5.11
N THR A 75 -2.64 -3.29 4.83
CA THR A 75 -2.38 -2.05 5.56
C THR A 75 -3.67 -1.47 6.08
N THR A 76 -3.66 -1.13 7.36
CA THR A 76 -4.76 -0.46 8.04
C THR A 76 -4.53 1.04 8.01
N PHE A 77 -5.51 1.76 7.49
CA PHE A 77 -5.56 3.21 7.49
C PHE A 77 -6.68 3.71 8.39
N GLY A 78 -6.36 4.55 9.36
CA GLY A 78 -7.36 5.28 10.14
C GLY A 78 -7.85 6.49 9.36
N LEU A 79 -9.13 6.48 8.98
CA LEU A 79 -9.84 7.63 8.44
C LEU A 79 -10.59 8.32 9.58
N VAL A 80 -10.26 9.57 9.87
CA VAL A 80 -10.86 10.34 10.96
C VAL A 80 -11.54 11.57 10.38
N GLY A 81 -12.82 11.73 10.64
CA GLY A 81 -13.59 12.93 10.29
C GLY A 81 -13.61 13.92 11.45
N TYR A 82 -13.59 15.21 11.15
CA TYR A 82 -13.57 16.32 12.09
C TYR A 82 -14.54 17.42 11.69
N GLY A 83 -15.13 18.08 12.67
CA GLY A 83 -16.06 19.20 12.46
C GLY A 83 -17.51 18.74 12.39
N ALA A 84 -18.42 19.72 12.25
CA ALA A 84 -19.85 19.45 12.25
C ALA A 84 -20.24 18.46 11.13
N GLY A 85 -20.90 17.37 11.50
CA GLY A 85 -21.26 16.29 10.59
C GLY A 85 -20.20 15.19 10.44
N ALA A 86 -19.13 15.19 11.24
CA ALA A 86 -18.05 14.19 11.15
C ALA A 86 -18.56 12.75 11.26
N LEU A 87 -19.53 12.49 12.15
CA LEU A 87 -20.10 11.15 12.30
C LEU A 87 -20.85 10.71 11.04
N ASN A 88 -21.69 11.59 10.47
CA ASN A 88 -22.42 11.30 9.24
C ASN A 88 -21.47 11.06 8.08
N LEU A 89 -20.42 11.89 7.93
CA LEU A 89 -19.37 11.69 6.93
C LEU A 89 -18.76 10.29 7.00
N ILE A 90 -18.44 9.80 8.21
CA ILE A 90 -17.82 8.47 8.38
C ILE A 90 -18.83 7.34 8.13
N HIS A 91 -20.11 7.54 8.46
CA HIS A 91 -21.18 6.62 8.07
C HIS A 91 -21.38 6.53 6.56
N ASP A 92 -21.38 7.67 5.88
CA ASP A 92 -21.49 7.77 4.42
C ASP A 92 -20.26 7.16 3.76
N ALA A 93 -19.07 7.44 4.28
CA ALA A 93 -17.82 6.88 3.79
C ALA A 93 -17.84 5.35 3.77
N ARG A 94 -18.30 4.72 4.86
CA ARG A 94 -18.43 3.26 4.92
C ARG A 94 -19.31 2.70 3.80
N SER A 95 -20.41 3.38 3.47
CA SER A 95 -21.35 2.94 2.44
C SER A 95 -20.82 3.22 1.03
N VAL A 96 -20.28 4.42 0.80
CA VAL A 96 -19.70 4.84 -0.48
C VAL A 96 -18.52 3.95 -0.88
N LEU A 97 -17.67 3.58 0.08
CA LEU A 97 -16.51 2.73 -0.17
C LEU A 97 -16.86 1.29 -0.60
N GLN A 98 -18.09 0.85 -0.32
CA GLN A 98 -18.61 -0.44 -0.80
C GLN A 98 -19.17 -0.37 -2.24
N SER A 99 -19.35 0.83 -2.80
CA SER A 99 -19.86 0.99 -4.15
C SER A 99 -18.86 0.50 -5.21
N SER A 100 -19.38 0.06 -6.37
CA SER A 100 -18.56 -0.34 -7.51
C SER A 100 -17.64 0.81 -7.99
N LEU A 101 -18.13 2.05 -7.96
CA LEU A 101 -17.34 3.24 -8.31
C LEU A 101 -16.10 3.38 -7.42
N ALA A 102 -16.26 3.20 -6.10
CA ALA A 102 -15.15 3.25 -5.17
C ALA A 102 -14.17 2.10 -5.40
N GLN A 103 -14.68 0.88 -5.57
CA GLN A 103 -13.84 -0.29 -5.85
C GLN A 103 -13.03 -0.14 -7.15
N ASP A 104 -13.63 0.39 -8.22
CA ASP A 104 -12.95 0.63 -9.49
C ASP A 104 -11.93 1.78 -9.40
N ARG A 105 -12.19 2.81 -8.59
CA ARG A 105 -11.18 3.86 -8.31
C ARG A 105 -9.99 3.30 -7.53
N LEU A 106 -10.22 2.51 -6.48
CA LEU A 106 -9.15 1.88 -5.70
C LEU A 106 -8.34 0.88 -6.53
N ARG A 107 -9.01 0.07 -7.36
CA ARG A 107 -8.34 -0.91 -8.23
C ARG A 107 -7.38 -0.26 -9.22
N ARG A 108 -7.72 0.92 -9.76
CA ARG A 108 -6.83 1.70 -10.63
C ARG A 108 -5.55 2.17 -9.93
N LEU A 109 -5.57 2.29 -8.60
CA LEU A 109 -4.40 2.58 -7.78
C LEU A 109 -3.62 1.32 -7.36
N GLY A 110 -4.06 0.13 -7.80
CA GLY A 110 -3.48 -1.14 -7.35
C GLY A 110 -3.87 -1.51 -5.91
N VAL A 111 -5.02 -1.02 -5.43
CA VAL A 111 -5.50 -1.20 -4.05
C VAL A 111 -6.86 -1.87 -4.04
N ALA A 112 -7.09 -2.74 -3.06
CA ALA A 112 -8.39 -3.32 -2.77
C ALA A 112 -8.82 -3.01 -1.33
N LEU A 113 -10.05 -2.56 -1.12
CA LEU A 113 -10.64 -2.51 0.22
C LEU A 113 -11.05 -3.92 0.64
N LEU A 114 -10.42 -4.44 1.70
CA LEU A 114 -10.67 -5.80 2.19
C LEU A 114 -11.80 -5.80 3.22
N ARG A 115 -11.75 -4.86 4.18
CA ARG A 115 -12.74 -4.70 5.24
C ARG A 115 -12.67 -3.30 5.85
N THR A 116 -13.74 -2.94 6.54
CA THR A 116 -13.81 -1.73 7.38
C THR A 116 -14.06 -2.13 8.83
N ALA A 117 -13.37 -1.50 9.77
CA ALA A 117 -13.63 -1.67 11.20
C ALA A 117 -14.98 -1.03 11.60
N PRO A 118 -15.48 -1.31 12.81
CA PRO A 118 -16.59 -0.56 13.39
C PRO A 118 -16.29 0.96 13.42
N ILE A 119 -17.34 1.77 13.29
CA ILE A 119 -17.22 3.23 13.45
C ILE A 119 -17.10 3.55 14.93
N GLU A 120 -16.10 4.35 15.28
CA GLU A 120 -15.92 4.92 16.60
C GLU A 120 -16.43 6.38 16.59
N ASN A 121 -17.41 6.69 17.44
CA ASN A 121 -17.78 8.07 17.70
C ASN A 121 -16.87 8.62 18.79
N LEU A 122 -16.04 9.59 18.43
CA LEU A 122 -15.05 10.25 19.29
C LEU A 122 -15.49 11.64 19.70
N SER A 123 -16.74 12.00 19.41
CA SER A 123 -17.27 13.33 19.69
C SER A 123 -17.30 13.58 21.20
N SER A 124 -16.86 14.75 21.61
CA SER A 124 -16.78 15.16 23.01
C SER A 124 -17.28 16.60 23.18
N VAL A 125 -17.61 16.96 24.42
CA VAL A 125 -17.85 18.36 24.79
C VAL A 125 -16.72 18.77 25.72
N GLU A 126 -15.90 19.72 25.28
CA GLU A 126 -14.75 20.21 26.03
C GLU A 126 -14.92 21.71 26.29
N ALA A 127 -14.90 22.12 27.57
CA ALA A 127 -15.10 23.51 27.98
C ALA A 127 -16.36 24.18 27.38
N GLY A 128 -17.44 23.42 27.21
CA GLY A 128 -18.70 23.90 26.63
C GLY A 128 -18.73 23.98 25.10
N VAL A 129 -17.64 23.60 24.42
CA VAL A 129 -17.55 23.53 22.96
C VAL A 129 -17.69 22.08 22.51
N ALA A 130 -18.68 21.82 21.66
CA ALA A 130 -18.84 20.51 21.03
C ALA A 130 -17.73 20.29 20.00
N ARG A 131 -16.99 19.19 20.14
CA ARG A 131 -16.02 18.68 19.18
C ARG A 131 -16.60 17.42 18.55
N GLU A 132 -17.02 17.54 17.31
CA GLU A 132 -17.48 16.39 16.54
C GLU A 132 -16.30 15.69 15.87
N GLN A 133 -16.14 14.41 16.18
CA GLN A 133 -15.10 13.56 15.64
C GLN A 133 -15.59 12.13 15.52
N ALA A 134 -15.23 11.46 14.44
CA ALA A 134 -15.51 10.04 14.25
C ALA A 134 -14.37 9.37 13.50
N ARG A 135 -14.18 8.08 13.73
CA ARG A 135 -13.11 7.29 13.12
C ARG A 135 -13.66 6.00 12.53
N ILE A 136 -13.07 5.59 11.41
CA ILE A 136 -13.19 4.24 10.88
C ILE A 136 -11.82 3.78 10.39
N ASP A 137 -11.47 2.52 10.64
CA ASP A 137 -10.27 1.92 10.07
C ASP A 137 -10.60 1.19 8.77
N LEU A 138 -9.85 1.49 7.72
CA LEU A 138 -9.93 0.90 6.40
C LEU A 138 -8.77 -0.08 6.24
N VAL A 139 -9.07 -1.35 5.98
CA VAL A 139 -8.05 -2.35 5.74
C VAL A 139 -7.90 -2.58 4.24
N LEU A 140 -6.73 -2.23 3.71
CA LEU A 140 -6.43 -2.20 2.29
C LEU A 140 -5.38 -3.24 1.92
N GLY A 141 -5.66 -4.03 0.89
CA GLY A 141 -4.71 -4.91 0.24
C GLY A 141 -4.02 -4.19 -0.93
N HIS A 142 -2.70 -4.31 -1.03
CA HIS A 142 -1.91 -3.77 -2.15
C HIS A 142 -0.58 -4.51 -2.27
N ASP A 143 0.15 -4.30 -3.36
CA ASP A 143 1.48 -4.89 -3.56
C ASP A 143 2.59 -3.86 -3.33
N HIS A 144 3.62 -4.27 -2.60
CA HIS A 144 4.92 -3.61 -2.57
C HIS A 144 5.85 -4.31 -3.55
N ARG A 145 6.45 -3.56 -4.48
CA ARG A 145 7.38 -4.11 -5.48
C ARG A 145 8.76 -3.50 -5.30
N VAL A 146 9.77 -4.34 -5.14
CA VAL A 146 11.19 -3.92 -5.16
C VAL A 146 11.86 -4.55 -6.35
N THR A 147 12.36 -3.72 -7.26
CA THR A 147 13.16 -4.14 -8.42
C THR A 147 14.63 -3.87 -8.13
N LEU A 148 15.46 -4.89 -8.30
CA LEU A 148 16.90 -4.80 -8.15
C LEU A 148 17.61 -5.39 -9.37
N GLU A 149 18.82 -4.90 -9.63
CA GLU A 149 19.72 -5.48 -10.62
C GLU A 149 20.17 -6.87 -10.16
N GLN A 150 19.92 -7.89 -10.96
CA GLN A 150 20.41 -9.25 -10.75
C GLN A 150 20.93 -9.78 -12.09
N LYS A 151 22.24 -9.97 -12.17
CA LYS A 151 22.86 -10.56 -13.36
C LYS A 151 22.51 -12.03 -13.47
N HIS A 152 22.22 -12.48 -14.68
CA HIS A 152 22.05 -13.90 -14.93
C HIS A 152 23.40 -14.63 -14.87
N ILE A 153 23.37 -15.93 -14.60
CA ILE A 153 24.56 -16.77 -14.68
C ILE A 153 24.76 -17.14 -16.15
N ALA A 154 25.69 -16.47 -16.84
CA ALA A 154 25.97 -16.74 -18.25
C ALA A 154 26.66 -18.11 -18.47
N SER A 155 27.51 -18.51 -17.53
CA SER A 155 28.22 -19.79 -17.57
C SER A 155 28.59 -20.26 -16.18
N SER A 156 28.70 -21.56 -15.98
CA SER A 156 29.22 -22.18 -14.77
C SER A 156 30.22 -23.28 -15.09
N VAL A 157 31.30 -23.35 -14.33
CA VAL A 157 32.31 -24.40 -14.48
C VAL A 157 32.03 -25.48 -13.44
N VAL A 158 31.82 -26.71 -13.90
CA VAL A 158 31.61 -27.90 -13.06
C VAL A 158 32.88 -28.73 -13.10
N THR A 159 33.50 -28.95 -11.93
CA THR A 159 34.66 -29.82 -11.77
C THR A 159 34.26 -31.06 -10.98
N ALA A 160 34.42 -32.23 -11.57
CA ALA A 160 34.20 -33.51 -10.93
C ALA A 160 35.53 -34.15 -10.53
N HIS A 161 35.63 -34.63 -9.29
CA HIS A 161 36.76 -35.39 -8.79
C HIS A 161 36.33 -36.82 -8.47
N THR A 162 37.14 -37.80 -8.86
CA THR A 162 36.94 -39.19 -8.46
C THR A 162 37.81 -39.55 -7.27
N ASP A 163 37.40 -40.58 -6.54
CA ASP A 163 38.18 -41.28 -5.51
C ASP A 163 39.51 -41.85 -6.03
N THR A 164 39.63 -42.05 -7.35
CA THR A 164 40.88 -42.42 -8.03
C THR A 164 41.81 -41.24 -8.34
N GLY A 165 41.44 -40.01 -7.96
CA GLY A 165 42.25 -38.80 -8.20
C GLY A 165 42.11 -38.20 -9.61
N LEU A 166 41.20 -38.70 -10.45
CA LEU A 166 40.92 -38.10 -11.75
C LEU A 166 40.05 -36.86 -11.57
N THR A 167 40.34 -35.82 -12.36
CA THR A 167 39.57 -34.58 -12.38
C THR A 167 39.10 -34.28 -13.79
N ALA A 168 37.81 -33.97 -13.96
CA ALA A 168 37.23 -33.54 -15.22
C ALA A 168 36.52 -32.20 -15.02
N THR A 169 36.72 -31.27 -15.95
CA THR A 169 36.10 -29.93 -15.90
C THR A 169 35.24 -29.72 -17.14
N LEU A 170 33.99 -29.31 -16.92
CA LEU A 170 33.03 -28.97 -17.96
C LEU A 170 32.55 -27.53 -17.76
N THR A 171 32.52 -26.75 -18.84
CA THR A 171 31.85 -25.44 -18.82
C THR A 171 30.42 -25.59 -19.33
N VAL A 172 29.46 -25.24 -18.49
CA VAL A 172 28.03 -25.21 -18.81
C VAL A 172 27.69 -23.76 -19.15
N ASN A 173 27.30 -23.51 -20.40
CA ASN A 173 26.78 -22.22 -20.85
C ASN A 173 25.25 -22.25 -20.83
N THR A 174 24.60 -21.15 -20.49
CA THR A 174 23.14 -21.03 -20.66
C THR A 174 22.80 -20.95 -22.14
N SER A 175 21.89 -21.80 -22.62
CA SER A 175 21.37 -21.72 -24.00
C SER A 175 20.40 -20.55 -24.10
N GLU A 176 20.56 -19.71 -25.13
CA GLU A 176 19.55 -18.73 -25.51
C GLU A 176 18.34 -19.49 -26.07
N THR A 177 17.18 -19.37 -25.43
CA THR A 177 15.87 -19.78 -25.96
C THR A 177 14.90 -18.64 -25.81
#